data_AF-A0A0R3LD89-F1
#
_entry.id   AF-A0A0R3LD89-F1
#
_cell.length_a   1.000
_cell.length_b   1.000
_cell.length_c   1.000
_cell.angle_alpha   90.00
_cell.angle_beta   90.00
_cell.angle_gamma   90.00
#
_symmetry.space_group_name_H-M   'P 1'
#
loop_
_entity.id
_entity.type
_entity.pdbx_description
1 polymer ?
#
loop_
_entity_poly.entity_id
_entity_poly.type
_entity_poly.pdbx_seq_one_letter_code
_entity_poly.pdbx_strand_id
1 'polypeptide(L)'
;MTFRTPVLVVVLSLLGSGVNCLEELEGFPDSTLTADQWQQRVLDARRLSEEYVAKARTRSAGPPSSDQEDAEAADQRAMNDPSLQRGDMIVTSKGLFVFTGDDRKERTPADFSPVLEPHRPP
;
A
#
# COMPACT_ATOMS: atom_id res chain seq x y z
N MET A 1 -39.41 -24.17 -9.05
CA MET A 1 -38.06 -23.68 -9.43
C MET A 1 -37.90 -22.28 -8.88
N THR A 2 -37.09 -22.10 -7.84
CA THR A 2 -36.92 -20.82 -7.15
C THR A 2 -35.43 -20.63 -6.86
N PHE A 3 -34.77 -19.82 -7.69
CA PHE A 3 -33.37 -19.45 -7.50
C PHE A 3 -33.27 -18.40 -6.40
N ARG A 4 -32.64 -18.76 -5.29
CA ARG A 4 -32.24 -17.83 -4.23
C ARG A 4 -30.80 -17.41 -4.48
N THR A 5 -30.61 -16.19 -4.94
CA THR A 5 -29.31 -15.53 -5.11
C THR A 5 -28.65 -15.29 -3.75
N PRO A 6 -27.39 -15.70 -3.52
CA PRO A 6 -26.66 -15.29 -2.33
C PRO A 6 -26.06 -13.88 -2.54
N VAL A 7 -26.45 -12.95 -1.67
CA VAL A 7 -25.84 -11.62 -1.56
C VAL A 7 -24.44 -11.78 -0.97
N LEU A 8 -23.41 -11.38 -1.73
CA LEU A 8 -22.01 -11.44 -1.32
C LEU A 8 -21.70 -10.18 -0.50
N VAL A 9 -21.68 -10.32 0.83
CA VAL A 9 -21.26 -9.25 1.75
C VAL A 9 -19.74 -9.21 1.76
N VAL A 10 -19.15 -8.25 1.07
CA VAL A 10 -17.71 -7.97 1.14
C VAL A 10 -17.46 -7.16 2.42
N VAL A 11 -17.00 -7.84 3.47
CA VAL A 11 -16.50 -7.20 4.69
C VAL A 11 -15.05 -6.80 4.43
N LEU A 12 -14.80 -5.52 4.21
CA LEU A 12 -13.44 -4.97 4.11
C LEU A 12 -12.96 -4.63 5.53
N SER A 13 -12.20 -5.54 6.15
CA SER A 13 -11.55 -5.29 7.43
C SER A 13 -10.23 -4.55 7.22
N LEU A 14 -10.20 -3.26 7.55
CA LEU A 14 -8.97 -2.51 7.76
C LEU A 14 -8.80 -2.27 9.27
N LEU A 15 -8.02 -3.13 9.90
CA LEU A 15 -7.43 -2.91 11.23
C LEU A 15 -5.94 -2.69 11.01
N GLY A 16 -5.43 -1.50 11.36
CA GLY A 16 -3.99 -1.25 11.37
C GLY A 16 -3.61 0.20 11.61
N SER A 17 -3.44 0.55 12.89
CA SER A 17 -2.75 1.75 13.41
C SER A 17 -3.51 3.08 13.24
N GLY A 18 -3.94 3.82 14.26
CA GLY A 18 -3.64 3.80 15.69
C GLY A 18 -4.01 5.20 16.19
N VAL A 19 -5.09 5.26 16.99
CA VAL A 19 -5.39 6.32 17.98
C VAL A 19 -5.38 7.76 17.41
N ASN A 20 -6.35 8.17 16.59
CA ASN A 20 -7.38 9.16 16.98
C ASN A 20 -8.45 9.39 15.88
N CYS A 21 -8.88 8.36 15.15
CA CYS A 21 -9.94 8.51 14.13
C CYS A 21 -11.34 8.06 14.59
N LEU A 22 -11.50 7.72 15.87
CA LEU A 22 -12.76 7.17 16.41
C LEU A 22 -13.59 8.19 17.22
N GLU A 23 -13.32 9.49 17.09
CA GLU A 23 -14.18 10.55 17.64
C GLU A 23 -14.90 11.36 16.55
N GLU A 24 -14.65 11.10 15.26
CA GLU A 24 -15.30 11.80 14.14
C GLU A 24 -16.18 10.89 13.28
N LEU A 25 -16.84 9.89 13.89
CA LEU A 25 -17.91 9.13 13.22
C LEU A 25 -19.28 9.33 13.86
N GLU A 26 -19.39 10.30 14.78
CA GLU A 26 -20.65 10.78 15.38
C GLU A 26 -20.87 12.23 14.94
N GLY A 27 -20.94 12.47 13.63
CA GLY A 27 -20.94 13.81 13.05
C GLY A 27 -21.99 14.02 11.97
N PHE A 28 -23.26 13.92 12.34
CA PHE A 28 -24.48 14.24 11.59
C PHE A 28 -24.72 13.41 10.31
N PRO A 29 -25.85 12.67 10.20
CA PRO A 29 -26.17 11.98 8.96
C PRO A 29 -26.37 13.04 7.86
N ASP A 30 -25.72 12.87 6.71
CA ASP A 30 -25.76 13.82 5.58
C ASP A 30 -27.20 14.21 5.16
N SER A 31 -28.20 13.41 5.55
CA SER A 31 -29.63 13.67 5.42
C SER A 31 -30.16 14.87 6.22
N THR A 32 -29.38 15.49 7.12
CA THR A 32 -29.76 16.73 7.83
C THR A 32 -29.11 18.00 7.26
N LEU A 33 -28.24 17.87 6.25
CA LEU A 33 -27.57 19.03 5.64
C LEU A 33 -28.51 19.72 4.65
N THR A 34 -28.52 21.05 4.67
CA THR A 34 -29.13 21.81 3.57
C THR A 34 -28.28 21.64 2.31
N ALA A 35 -28.89 21.86 1.14
CA ALA A 35 -28.18 21.72 -0.14
C ALA A 35 -26.89 22.57 -0.20
N ASP A 36 -26.93 23.78 0.37
CA ASP A 36 -25.77 24.68 0.40
C ASP A 36 -24.64 24.15 1.30
N GLN A 37 -24.97 23.56 2.45
CA GLN A 37 -23.99 22.98 3.36
C GLN A 37 -23.31 21.76 2.75
N TRP A 38 -24.09 20.91 2.07
CA TRP A 38 -23.54 19.77 1.34
C TRP A 38 -22.61 20.24 0.21
N GLN A 39 -23.02 21.25 -0.55
CA GLN A 39 -22.21 21.79 -1.64
C GLN A 39 -20.88 22.36 -1.12
N GLN A 40 -20.90 23.11 -0.02
CA GLN A 40 -19.65 23.59 0.61
C GLN A 40 -18.74 22.44 1.02
N ARG A 41 -19.29 21.39 1.63
CA ARG A 41 -18.53 20.21 2.05
C ARG A 41 -17.87 19.50 0.87
N VAL A 42 -18.57 19.37 -0.25
CA VAL A 42 -18.03 18.79 -1.49
C VAL A 42 -16.91 19.64 -2.07
N LEU A 43 -17.08 20.97 -2.10
CA LEU A 43 -16.05 21.88 -2.59
C LEU A 43 -14.80 21.86 -1.71
N ASP A 44 -14.98 21.84 -0.39
CA ASP A 44 -13.88 21.73 0.57
C ASP A 44 -13.14 20.40 0.43
N ALA A 45 -13.87 19.28 0.36
CA ALA A 45 -13.27 17.95 0.16
C ALA A 45 -12.51 17.88 -1.17
N ARG A 46 -13.07 18.46 -2.24
CA ARG A 46 -12.40 18.56 -3.54
C ARG A 46 -11.11 19.37 -3.44
N ARG A 47 -11.16 20.57 -2.84
CA ARG A 47 -9.97 21.40 -2.64
C ARG A 47 -8.88 20.65 -1.88
N LEU A 48 -9.23 19.99 -0.78
CA LEU A 48 -8.28 19.20 0.02
C LEU A 48 -7.65 18.07 -0.80
N SER A 49 -8.46 17.38 -1.61
CA SER A 49 -7.95 16.32 -2.49
C SER A 49 -7.01 16.86 -3.57
N GLU A 50 -7.35 18.00 -4.18
CA GLU A 50 -6.54 18.65 -5.22
C GLU A 50 -5.22 19.15 -4.64
N GLU A 51 -5.23 19.74 -3.44
CA GLU A 51 -4.02 20.15 -2.72
C GLU A 51 -3.12 18.96 -2.36
N TYR A 52 -3.70 17.85 -1.92
CA TYR A 52 -2.93 16.62 -1.64
C TYR A 52 -2.26 16.09 -2.91
N VAL A 53 -3.01 16.00 -4.01
CA VAL A 53 -2.48 15.54 -5.31
C VAL A 53 -1.41 16.49 -5.84
N ALA A 54 -1.61 17.80 -5.72
CA ALA A 54 -0.61 18.80 -6.12
C ALA A 54 0.68 18.65 -5.31
N LYS A 55 0.58 18.51 -3.97
CA LYS A 55 1.73 18.26 -3.09
C LYS A 55 2.45 16.95 -3.43
N ALA A 56 1.70 15.88 -3.71
CA ALA A 56 2.26 14.58 -4.11
C ALA A 56 3.01 14.68 -5.45
N ARG A 57 2.45 15.39 -6.45
CA ARG A 57 3.14 15.65 -7.73
C ARG A 57 4.42 16.45 -7.55
N THR A 58 4.42 17.46 -6.68
CA THR A 58 5.66 18.23 -6.40
C THR A 58 6.71 17.40 -5.68
N ARG A 59 6.32 16.48 -4.77
CA ARG A 59 7.24 15.56 -4.09
C ARG A 59 7.86 14.56 -5.05
N SER A 60 7.10 14.09 -6.04
CA SER A 60 7.58 13.16 -7.07
C SER A 60 8.57 13.77 -8.08
N ALA A 61 8.65 15.11 -8.16
CA ALA A 61 9.51 15.83 -9.11
C ALA A 61 10.80 16.39 -8.49
N GLY A 62 11.00 16.21 -7.18
CA GLY A 62 12.24 16.60 -6.48
C GLY A 62 13.37 15.58 -6.69
N PRO A 63 14.61 15.92 -6.26
CA PRO A 63 15.66 14.91 -6.10
C PRO A 63 15.14 13.75 -5.22
N PRO A 64 15.70 12.53 -5.34
CA PRO A 64 15.23 11.38 -4.56
C PRO A 64 15.09 11.81 -3.10
N SER A 65 13.85 11.74 -2.58
CA SER A 65 13.59 12.11 -1.20
C SER A 65 14.38 11.18 -0.29
N SER A 66 14.67 11.61 0.94
CA SER A 66 15.29 10.74 1.96
C SER A 66 14.58 9.38 2.07
N ASP A 67 13.27 9.34 1.80
CA ASP A 67 12.48 8.11 1.78
C ASP A 67 12.96 7.07 0.76
N GLN A 68 13.50 7.51 -0.39
CA GLN A 68 14.05 6.61 -1.40
C GLN A 68 15.38 6.00 -0.93
N GLU A 69 16.24 6.79 -0.32
CA GLU A 69 17.49 6.32 0.29
C GLU A 69 17.20 5.36 1.46
N ASP A 70 16.20 5.68 2.29
CA ASP A 70 15.73 4.82 3.38
C ASP A 70 15.14 3.51 2.85
N ALA A 71 14.36 3.55 1.76
CA ALA A 71 13.83 2.36 1.10
C ALA A 71 14.95 1.48 0.53
N GLU A 72 15.95 2.07 -0.12
CA GLU A 72 17.11 1.33 -0.63
C GLU A 72 17.94 0.70 0.51
N ALA A 73 18.14 1.43 1.62
CA ALA A 73 18.81 0.89 2.79
C ALA A 73 18.02 -0.26 3.45
N ALA A 74 16.69 -0.14 3.50
CA ALA A 74 15.81 -1.21 3.98
C ALA A 74 15.86 -2.45 3.08
N ASP A 75 15.83 -2.25 1.76
CA ASP A 75 15.96 -3.30 0.76
C ASP A 75 17.30 -4.04 0.91
N GLN A 76 18.40 -3.30 1.06
CA GLN A 76 19.72 -3.91 1.28
C GLN A 76 19.78 -4.69 2.59
N ARG A 77 19.20 -4.18 3.68
CA ARG A 77 19.15 -4.91 4.95
C ARG A 77 18.38 -6.21 4.81
N ALA A 78 17.25 -6.19 4.12
CA ALA A 78 16.41 -7.37 3.93
C ALA A 78 17.12 -8.43 3.05
N MET A 79 17.70 -8.02 1.91
CA MET A 79 18.40 -8.95 1.01
C MET A 79 19.66 -9.57 1.65
N ASN A 80 20.32 -8.83 2.55
CA ASN A 80 21.54 -9.29 3.21
C ASN A 80 21.31 -9.87 4.62
N ASP A 81 20.06 -10.11 5.05
CA ASP A 81 19.75 -10.67 6.37
C ASP A 81 20.27 -12.10 6.51
N PRO A 82 21.32 -12.38 7.29
CA PRO A 82 21.98 -13.69 7.36
C PRO A 82 21.08 -14.83 7.84
N SER A 83 19.91 -14.53 8.42
CA SER A 83 18.96 -15.53 8.88
C SER A 83 18.11 -16.15 7.76
N LEU A 84 18.09 -15.54 6.56
CA LEU A 84 17.28 -16.04 5.44
C LEU A 84 17.63 -17.47 5.06
N GLN A 85 16.60 -18.30 5.01
CA GLN A 85 16.64 -19.70 4.60
C GLN A 85 15.99 -19.86 3.22
N ARG A 86 16.40 -20.89 2.48
CA ARG A 86 15.81 -21.20 1.17
C ARG A 86 14.30 -21.35 1.31
N GLY A 87 13.56 -20.60 0.50
CA GLY A 87 12.10 -20.53 0.49
C GLY A 87 11.53 -19.28 1.17
N ASP A 88 12.34 -18.54 1.93
CA ASP A 88 11.89 -17.29 2.55
C ASP A 88 11.54 -16.24 1.50
N MET A 89 10.53 -15.43 1.81
CA MET A 89 10.05 -14.35 0.96
C MET A 89 10.45 -12.98 1.50
N ILE A 90 10.89 -12.12 0.60
CA ILE A 90 11.38 -10.78 0.90
C ILE A 90 10.61 -9.77 0.07
N VAL A 91 10.03 -8.78 0.74
CA VAL A 91 9.40 -7.64 0.10
C VAL A 91 10.41 -6.51 0.04
N THR A 92 10.62 -5.98 -1.16
CA THR A 92 11.49 -4.83 -1.41
C THR A 92 10.73 -3.77 -2.20
N SER A 93 11.29 -2.56 -2.31
CA SER A 93 10.75 -1.52 -3.19
C SER A 93 10.66 -1.97 -4.66
N LYS A 94 11.46 -2.96 -5.07
CA LYS A 94 11.50 -3.53 -6.42
C LYS A 94 10.50 -4.67 -6.65
N GLY A 95 9.84 -5.15 -5.59
CA GLY A 95 8.87 -6.23 -5.65
C GLY A 95 9.10 -7.34 -4.62
N LEU A 96 8.42 -8.46 -4.84
CA LEU A 96 8.45 -9.63 -3.98
C LEU A 96 9.38 -10.70 -4.57
N PHE A 97 10.33 -11.18 -3.75
CA PHE A 97 11.33 -12.17 -4.13
C PHE A 97 11.30 -13.36 -3.18
N VAL A 98 11.67 -14.53 -3.68
CA VAL A 98 11.96 -15.74 -2.89
C VAL A 98 13.47 -15.95 -2.86
N PHE A 99 14.02 -16.19 -1.68
CA PHE A 99 15.41 -16.61 -1.53
C PHE A 99 15.57 -18.08 -1.90
N THR A 100 16.40 -18.35 -2.91
CA THR A 100 16.67 -19.67 -3.49
C THR A 100 18.12 -20.13 -3.28
N GLY A 101 18.97 -19.22 -2.78
CA GLY A 101 20.39 -19.43 -2.51
C GLY A 101 20.68 -20.40 -1.38
N ASP A 102 21.99 -20.65 -1.21
CA ASP A 102 22.56 -21.49 -0.15
C ASP A 102 22.92 -20.60 1.05
N ASP A 103 22.41 -20.90 2.23
CA ASP A 103 22.62 -20.14 3.47
C ASP A 103 24.09 -20.14 3.92
N ARG A 104 24.91 -21.05 3.39
CA ARG A 104 26.33 -21.21 3.76
C ARG A 104 27.30 -20.52 2.81
N LYS A 105 26.80 -19.90 1.73
CA LYS A 105 27.63 -19.25 0.71
C LYS A 105 27.45 -17.74 0.75
N GLU A 106 28.42 -17.03 0.18
CA GLU A 106 28.29 -15.59 -0.04
C GLU A 106 27.11 -15.33 -0.96
N ARG A 107 26.28 -14.35 -0.58
CA ARG A 107 25.04 -14.07 -1.28
C ARG A 107 25.29 -13.32 -2.56
N THR A 108 24.52 -13.69 -3.57
CA THR A 108 24.56 -13.07 -4.87
C THR A 108 23.15 -12.65 -5.31
N PRO A 109 23.02 -11.67 -6.20
CA PRO A 109 21.71 -11.30 -6.75
C PRO A 109 20.97 -12.46 -7.44
N ALA A 110 21.70 -13.48 -7.91
CA ALA A 110 21.13 -14.67 -8.57
C ALA A 110 20.40 -15.60 -7.58
N ASP A 111 20.59 -15.42 -6.28
CA ASP A 111 19.92 -16.20 -5.24
C ASP A 111 18.47 -15.76 -5.00
N PHE A 112 18.00 -14.69 -5.65
CA PHE A 112 16.65 -14.15 -5.47
C PHE A 112 15.81 -14.31 -6.73
N SER A 113 14.68 -14.98 -6.62
CA SER A 113 13.74 -15.20 -7.73
C SER A 113 12.47 -14.36 -7.53
N PRO A 114 12.02 -13.57 -8.52
CA PRO A 114 10.79 -12.80 -8.40
C PRO A 114 9.56 -13.72 -8.33
N VAL A 115 8.61 -13.44 -7.43
CA VAL A 115 7.40 -14.27 -7.24
C VAL A 115 6.34 -14.00 -8.31
N LEU A 116 6.25 -12.76 -8.78
CA LEU A 116 5.33 -12.37 -9.84
C LEU A 116 6.09 -12.45 -11.16
N GLU A 117 6.01 -13.59 -11.84
CA GLU A 117 6.23 -13.55 -13.28
C GLU A 117 5.10 -12.73 -13.91
N PRO A 118 5.40 -11.74 -14.76
CA PRO A 118 4.37 -11.19 -15.62
C PRO A 118 3.87 -12.34 -16.50
N HIS A 119 2.67 -12.84 -16.22
CA HIS A 119 1.96 -13.75 -17.11
C HIS A 119 1.91 -13.11 -18.50
N ARG A 120 2.81 -13.54 -19.39
CA ARG A 120 2.72 -13.23 -20.82
C ARG A 120 1.72 -14.23 -21.39
N PRO A 121 0.51 -13.81 -21.81
CA PRO A 121 -0.37 -14.71 -22.55
C PRO A 121 0.30 -15.13 -23.87
N PRO A 122 -0.04 -16.32 -24.39
CA PRO A 122 0.60 -16.92 -25.57
C PRO A 122 0.48 -16.06 -26.83
#